data_AF-A0A067P6K7-F1
#
_entry.id   AF-A0A067P6K7-F1
#
_cell.length_a   1.000
_cell.length_b   1.000
_cell.length_c   1.000
_cell.angle_alpha   90.00
_cell.angle_beta   90.00
_cell.angle_gamma   90.00
#
_symmetry.space_group_name_H-M   'P 1'
#
loop_
_entity.id
_entity.type
_entity.pdbx_description
1 polymer ?
#
loop_
_entity_poly.entity_id
_entity_poly.type
_entity_poly.pdbx_seq_one_letter_code
_entity_poly.pdbx_strand_id
1 'polypeptide(L)'
;MSSPEPMQVDANADAKDEPPTDRDDLRSPRDVRQADTQCWGRKASVEEYQESSDGDIHDVDKWNAWEDDGSDEEEEEGDWKRIDELEKILSDSEHLSPPNIDGGEGRNMNIVDVTGVHPMVVHFCRCIARKADFEQLLDAGIYPSSMKQPRTAFTFAVLDNFHITNLEFKTNTREYYQMIRRATHPAFLHQTMKWNGFGHGPYKTPGPRELALWCAACPVPGINLPDNWKEDEQRKGYLYTRILNLDGNMKVEQMTQKYVDSTLTDGGGFMVTDRPYQDSIHNSVEIKEKATCNNLRAVSMGNMSSEGLQVTGIGAAACGRHGAFCPHLQWNMDYALVQAAWQTMGGRGGLSHLTSLYDINCQFAVNLLRRIAANRKHLSLAKGIEIVHGISLFHIHGHQDSCTPRYSPNYIPSAGQVDGEVIETLWAPLNWIASSCRNMGNNHRAETLDIHMNDSNWKKLLNIVLSLSKKYVKALGGVQMSAEAFENICKGASKKDIITWGRAEAAAQAGRLKDITKMDIYGPSIKDAPTKAELQIQLTVNKESGNGPIRGSASWISNGMRIQEVQLELAAEIRKLGCRPTAAKRNNIEDCRRRLRD
;
A
#
# COMPACT_ATOMS: atom_id res chain seq x y z
N MET A 1 44.61 1.91 41.20
CA MET A 1 45.29 1.07 42.19
C MET A 1 44.25 0.14 42.80
N SER A 2 44.41 -1.15 42.49
CA SER A 2 44.00 -2.35 43.22
C SER A 2 42.61 -2.49 43.83
N SER A 3 41.91 -3.53 43.34
CA SER A 3 40.75 -4.25 43.90
C SER A 3 40.91 -4.62 45.40
N PRO A 4 39.84 -5.05 46.09
CA PRO A 4 39.48 -6.48 46.02
C PRO A 4 37.97 -6.82 46.13
N GLU A 5 37.59 -7.94 45.51
CA GLU A 5 36.48 -8.84 45.85
C GLU A 5 36.95 -9.87 46.92
N PRO A 6 36.12 -10.80 47.44
CA PRO A 6 34.84 -10.68 48.14
C PRO A 6 34.88 -11.45 49.50
N MET A 7 33.81 -11.40 50.31
CA MET A 7 33.71 -12.21 51.55
C MET A 7 32.39 -12.99 51.57
N GLN A 8 32.51 -14.32 51.64
CA GLN A 8 31.44 -15.30 51.90
C GLN A 8 30.98 -15.23 53.36
N VAL A 9 29.69 -15.48 53.62
CA VAL A 9 29.24 -16.26 54.79
C VAL A 9 27.95 -17.02 54.45
N ASP A 10 27.98 -18.33 54.73
CA ASP A 10 26.90 -19.33 54.65
C ASP A 10 25.79 -19.14 55.70
N ALA A 11 24.58 -19.67 55.44
CA ALA A 11 23.88 -20.63 56.33
C ALA A 11 22.49 -21.09 55.79
N ASN A 12 22.46 -22.37 55.40
CA ASN A 12 21.40 -23.42 55.49
C ASN A 12 19.95 -23.07 55.92
N ALA A 13 18.96 -23.65 55.22
CA ALA A 13 18.23 -24.86 55.65
C ALA A 13 17.13 -25.30 54.66
N ASP A 14 17.12 -26.61 54.36
CA ASP A 14 15.98 -27.53 54.11
C ASP A 14 15.01 -27.27 52.93
N ALA A 15 14.55 -28.25 52.12
CA ALA A 15 14.75 -29.69 52.01
C ALA A 15 14.09 -30.19 50.70
N LYS A 16 14.69 -31.24 50.10
CA LYS A 16 14.06 -32.42 49.44
C LYS A 16 13.07 -32.22 48.27
N ASP A 17 13.46 -32.64 47.07
CA ASP A 17 13.11 -33.98 46.52
C ASP A 17 13.68 -34.16 45.10
N GLU A 18 14.43 -35.25 44.91
CA GLU A 18 14.95 -35.73 43.61
C GLU A 18 13.90 -36.54 42.83
N PRO A 19 13.97 -36.63 41.48
CA PRO A 19 13.12 -37.49 40.67
C PRO A 19 13.79 -38.85 40.39
N PRO A 20 13.04 -39.95 40.18
CA PRO A 20 13.65 -41.21 39.77
C PRO A 20 13.73 -41.34 38.24
N THR A 21 14.89 -41.82 37.82
CA THR A 21 15.23 -42.43 36.54
C THR A 21 14.86 -43.92 36.50
N ASP A 22 14.40 -44.42 35.34
CA ASP A 22 14.83 -45.68 34.67
C ASP A 22 13.84 -46.00 33.53
N ARG A 23 14.27 -46.07 32.26
CA ARG A 23 14.95 -47.15 31.52
C ARG A 23 14.06 -48.33 31.10
N ASP A 24 13.99 -48.45 29.77
CA ASP A 24 13.92 -49.63 28.90
C ASP A 24 12.72 -50.59 28.96
N ASP A 25 11.99 -50.67 27.84
CA ASP A 25 11.70 -51.98 27.24
C ASP A 25 11.48 -51.93 25.73
N LEU A 26 12.18 -52.81 25.02
CA LEU A 26 12.13 -53.06 23.58
C LEU A 26 10.97 -53.99 23.21
N ARG A 27 10.25 -53.72 22.11
CA ARG A 27 9.61 -54.74 21.24
C ARG A 27 9.11 -54.15 19.91
N SER A 28 9.30 -54.90 18.82
CA SER A 28 8.67 -54.77 17.49
C SER A 28 8.25 -56.17 17.01
N PRO A 29 7.59 -56.40 15.84
CA PRO A 29 6.47 -55.72 15.16
C PRO A 29 5.35 -56.72 14.70
N ARG A 30 4.29 -56.23 14.01
CA ARG A 30 3.14 -56.91 13.31
C ARG A 30 1.89 -57.14 14.20
N ASP A 31 0.62 -56.92 13.82
CA ASP A 31 -0.14 -56.99 12.56
C ASP A 31 -1.18 -55.82 12.42
N VAL A 32 -1.36 -55.14 11.27
CA VAL A 32 -2.30 -55.34 10.12
C VAL A 32 -3.83 -55.17 10.42
N ARG A 33 -4.47 -54.33 9.55
CA ARG A 33 -5.90 -53.98 9.34
C ARG A 33 -6.39 -52.78 10.16
N GLN A 34 -7.07 -51.75 9.64
CA GLN A 34 -7.81 -51.56 8.39
C GLN A 34 -7.93 -50.03 8.15
N ALA A 35 -7.64 -49.56 6.94
CA ALA A 35 -7.75 -48.15 6.55
C ALA A 35 -9.14 -47.90 5.94
N ASP A 36 -9.89 -46.95 6.50
CA ASP A 36 -11.10 -46.40 5.90
C ASP A 36 -10.74 -45.23 4.98
N THR A 37 -10.52 -45.55 3.70
CA THR A 37 -10.59 -44.60 2.60
C THR A 37 -12.03 -44.52 2.09
N GLN A 38 -12.73 -43.42 2.37
CA GLN A 38 -13.93 -43.05 1.61
C GLN A 38 -13.60 -41.92 0.63
N CYS A 39 -13.37 -42.35 -0.60
CA CYS A 39 -13.37 -41.59 -1.82
C CYS A 39 -14.81 -41.12 -2.13
N TRP A 40 -15.03 -39.80 -2.27
CA TRP A 40 -16.23 -39.25 -2.90
C TRP A 40 -15.81 -38.54 -4.19
N GLY A 41 -15.86 -39.28 -5.29
CA GLY A 41 -15.85 -38.72 -6.63
C GLY A 41 -17.14 -37.96 -6.92
N ARG A 42 -17.04 -36.81 -7.61
CA ARG A 42 -18.14 -36.25 -8.39
C ARG A 42 -17.74 -36.16 -9.85
N LYS A 43 -18.55 -36.89 -10.62
CA LYS A 43 -18.60 -37.06 -12.06
C LYS A 43 -18.67 -35.72 -12.79
N ALA A 44 -17.80 -35.54 -13.78
CA ALA A 44 -18.07 -34.67 -14.91
C ALA A 44 -19.00 -35.44 -15.87
N SER A 45 -20.18 -34.87 -16.16
CA SER A 45 -21.02 -35.31 -17.26
C SER A 45 -20.59 -34.59 -18.53
N VAL A 46 -20.13 -35.39 -19.48
CA VAL A 46 -19.90 -35.02 -20.88
C VAL A 46 -21.27 -34.96 -21.55
N GLU A 47 -21.67 -33.79 -22.04
CA GLU A 47 -22.76 -33.67 -23.00
C GLU A 47 -22.15 -33.50 -24.40
N GLU A 48 -22.45 -34.48 -25.25
CA GLU A 48 -22.16 -34.52 -26.68
C GLU A 48 -22.85 -33.35 -27.38
N TYR A 49 -22.08 -32.54 -28.11
CA TYR A 49 -22.63 -31.69 -29.17
C TYR A 49 -22.22 -32.29 -30.51
N GLN A 50 -23.23 -32.79 -31.22
CA GLN A 50 -23.13 -33.29 -32.59
C GLN A 50 -22.83 -32.15 -33.56
N GLU A 51 -21.87 -32.40 -34.45
CA GLU A 51 -21.60 -31.62 -35.65
C GLU A 51 -22.82 -31.66 -36.59
N SER A 52 -23.27 -30.49 -37.04
CA SER A 52 -24.01 -30.35 -38.29
C SER A 52 -23.40 -29.23 -39.10
N SER A 53 -22.78 -29.60 -40.21
CA SER A 53 -22.40 -28.73 -41.31
C SER A 53 -23.63 -28.09 -41.93
N ASP A 54 -23.61 -26.78 -42.14
CA ASP A 54 -24.04 -26.16 -43.40
C ASP A 54 -23.46 -24.74 -43.44
N GLY A 55 -22.83 -24.42 -44.57
CA GLY A 55 -22.16 -23.17 -44.80
C GLY A 55 -23.12 -22.02 -45.03
N ASP A 56 -22.65 -20.80 -44.77
CA ASP A 56 -22.69 -19.75 -45.77
C ASP A 56 -21.73 -18.63 -45.37
N ILE A 57 -20.82 -18.36 -46.30
CA ILE A 57 -19.94 -17.19 -46.33
C ILE A 57 -20.81 -16.05 -46.84
N HIS A 58 -20.96 -14.96 -46.06
CA HIS A 58 -20.84 -13.57 -46.49
C HIS A 58 -21.38 -12.60 -45.42
N ASP A 59 -20.55 -11.57 -45.17
CA ASP A 59 -20.93 -10.20 -44.78
C ASP A 59 -21.33 -9.91 -43.32
N VAL A 60 -20.36 -9.44 -42.52
CA VAL A 60 -20.62 -8.54 -41.38
C VAL A 60 -19.49 -7.50 -41.27
N ASP A 61 -19.54 -6.51 -42.16
CA ASP A 61 -19.11 -5.16 -41.84
C ASP A 61 -20.14 -4.49 -40.91
N LYS A 62 -19.66 -3.66 -39.98
CA LYS A 62 -20.33 -2.98 -38.86
C LYS A 62 -20.49 -3.83 -37.60
N TRP A 63 -19.62 -3.62 -36.61
CA TRP A 63 -19.95 -3.22 -35.23
C TRP A 63 -18.70 -2.59 -34.59
N ASN A 64 -18.33 -1.39 -35.07
CA ASN A 64 -17.56 -0.42 -34.27
C ASN A 64 -18.59 0.44 -33.51
N ALA A 65 -18.58 0.37 -32.18
CA ALA A 65 -19.00 1.44 -31.24
C ALA A 65 -19.32 0.82 -29.87
N TRP A 66 -18.29 0.61 -29.05
CA TRP A 66 -18.40 0.77 -27.60
C TRP A 66 -17.17 1.60 -27.20
N GLU A 67 -17.43 2.88 -26.97
CA GLU A 67 -16.53 3.80 -26.30
C GLU A 67 -16.35 3.29 -24.87
N ASP A 68 -15.14 2.80 -24.57
CA ASP A 68 -14.68 2.57 -23.22
C ASP A 68 -14.00 3.87 -22.79
N ASP A 69 -14.70 4.66 -21.99
CA ASP A 69 -14.28 5.91 -21.37
C ASP A 69 -13.39 5.65 -20.13
N GLY A 70 -12.45 4.71 -20.29
CA GLY A 70 -11.42 4.38 -19.33
C GLY A 70 -10.62 5.64 -18.98
N SER A 71 -10.86 6.14 -17.78
CA SER A 71 -10.07 7.16 -17.09
C SER A 71 -8.58 6.86 -17.22
N ASP A 72 -7.81 7.86 -17.64
CA ASP A 72 -6.34 7.88 -17.82
C ASP A 72 -5.52 7.65 -16.52
N GLU A 73 -5.92 6.71 -15.66
CA GLU A 73 -5.26 6.39 -14.39
C GLU A 73 -4.43 5.09 -14.43
N GLU A 74 -4.44 4.34 -15.53
CA GLU A 74 -3.59 3.16 -15.72
C GLU A 74 -2.14 3.49 -16.17
N GLU A 75 -1.73 4.77 -16.19
CA GLU A 75 -0.35 5.17 -16.53
C GLU A 75 0.60 5.35 -15.32
N GLU A 76 0.15 5.19 -14.06
CA GLU A 76 1.07 5.28 -12.91
C GLU A 76 1.84 3.96 -12.61
N GLU A 77 1.48 2.84 -13.25
CA GLU A 77 2.18 1.55 -13.08
C GLU A 77 3.42 1.39 -14.00
N GLY A 78 3.71 2.38 -14.85
CA GLY A 78 4.57 2.19 -16.03
C GLY A 78 5.81 3.07 -16.21
N ASP A 79 6.12 4.07 -15.36
CA ASP A 79 7.04 5.15 -15.77
C ASP A 79 8.21 5.50 -14.84
N TRP A 80 8.94 4.47 -14.42
CA TRP A 80 10.37 4.59 -14.07
C TRP A 80 11.26 4.76 -15.32
N LYS A 81 10.70 5.14 -16.48
CA LYS A 81 11.42 5.35 -17.74
C LYS A 81 12.10 6.72 -17.71
N ARG A 82 13.36 6.71 -17.28
CA ARG A 82 14.50 7.49 -17.84
C ARG A 82 15.60 7.48 -16.78
N ILE A 83 16.24 6.33 -16.74
CA ILE A 83 17.56 6.12 -16.12
C ILE A 83 18.62 7.00 -16.82
N ASP A 84 18.31 7.50 -18.01
CA ASP A 84 19.11 8.39 -18.85
C ASP A 84 19.62 9.64 -18.10
N GLU A 85 18.87 10.19 -17.13
CA GLU A 85 19.32 11.36 -16.35
C GLU A 85 20.31 10.99 -15.25
N LEU A 86 20.17 9.81 -14.63
CA LEU A 86 21.12 9.31 -13.65
C LEU A 86 22.42 8.87 -14.35
N GLU A 87 22.29 8.32 -15.57
CA GLU A 87 23.42 8.09 -16.48
C GLU A 87 24.09 9.39 -16.91
N LYS A 88 23.33 10.48 -17.11
CA LYS A 88 23.88 11.80 -17.39
C LYS A 88 24.67 12.36 -16.21
N ILE A 89 24.11 12.31 -15.00
CA ILE A 89 24.77 12.74 -13.76
C ILE A 89 26.03 11.91 -13.46
N LEU A 90 25.98 10.59 -13.72
CA LEU A 90 27.14 9.71 -13.54
C LEU A 90 28.18 9.87 -14.65
N SER A 91 27.77 10.22 -15.87
CA SER A 91 28.69 10.49 -16.99
C SER A 91 29.47 11.79 -16.83
N ASP A 92 29.00 12.72 -16.00
CA ASP A 92 29.70 13.96 -15.64
C ASP A 92 30.81 13.74 -14.59
N SER A 93 30.97 12.52 -14.06
CA SER A 93 32.07 12.14 -13.17
C SER A 93 33.31 11.76 -13.98
N GLU A 94 34.39 12.53 -13.87
CA GLU A 94 35.70 12.28 -14.54
C GLU A 94 36.28 10.88 -14.27
N HIS A 95 35.83 10.18 -13.22
CA HIS A 95 36.27 8.83 -12.86
C HIS A 95 35.47 7.69 -13.53
N LEU A 96 34.41 8.01 -14.29
CA LEU A 96 33.55 7.04 -14.99
C LEU A 96 33.54 7.24 -16.51
N SER A 97 34.36 8.15 -17.03
CA SER A 97 34.44 8.39 -18.47
C SER A 97 34.88 7.10 -19.18
N PRO A 98 34.18 6.69 -20.27
CA PRO A 98 34.64 5.57 -21.07
C PRO A 98 36.07 5.84 -21.55
N PRO A 99 36.92 4.81 -21.70
CA PRO A 99 38.31 4.98 -22.08
C PRO A 99 38.40 5.83 -23.36
N ASN A 100 39.02 7.02 -23.23
CA ASN A 100 39.27 7.91 -24.35
C ASN A 100 40.40 7.30 -25.17
N ILE A 101 40.15 7.06 -26.46
CA ILE A 101 41.17 6.52 -27.35
C ILE A 101 41.77 7.66 -28.13
N ASP A 102 43.01 7.98 -27.79
CA ASP A 102 43.90 8.68 -28.70
C ASP A 102 44.15 7.80 -29.94
N GLY A 103 43.48 8.12 -31.06
CA GLY A 103 43.96 7.76 -32.40
C GLY A 103 43.44 6.49 -33.09
N GLY A 104 42.28 5.92 -32.72
CA GLY A 104 41.70 4.74 -33.40
C GLY A 104 40.27 4.91 -33.91
N GLU A 105 39.93 4.34 -35.07
CA GLU A 105 38.56 4.36 -35.65
C GLU A 105 37.62 3.26 -35.08
N GLY A 106 37.77 2.95 -33.79
CA GLY A 106 36.94 1.98 -33.08
C GLY A 106 35.55 2.53 -32.75
N ARG A 107 34.57 1.64 -32.51
CA ARG A 107 33.21 2.03 -32.12
C ARG A 107 33.00 1.76 -30.63
N ASN A 108 32.60 2.79 -29.87
CA ASN A 108 32.13 2.61 -28.50
C ASN A 108 30.82 1.82 -28.51
N MET A 109 30.82 0.70 -27.81
CA MET A 109 29.69 -0.21 -27.69
C MET A 109 29.51 -0.68 -26.24
N ASN A 110 28.25 -0.91 -25.86
CA ASN A 110 27.91 -1.58 -24.62
C ASN A 110 27.69 -3.07 -24.91
N ILE A 111 28.58 -3.92 -24.42
CA ILE A 111 28.43 -5.38 -24.51
C ILE A 111 27.85 -5.89 -23.20
N VAL A 112 26.66 -6.48 -23.29
CA VAL A 112 25.95 -7.06 -22.15
C VAL A 112 26.27 -8.55 -22.09
N ASP A 113 26.81 -8.99 -20.97
CA ASP A 113 27.19 -10.36 -20.67
C ASP A 113 26.59 -10.81 -19.32
N VAL A 114 26.59 -12.11 -19.05
CA VAL A 114 26.17 -12.66 -17.73
C VAL A 114 26.97 -12.05 -16.57
N THR A 115 28.20 -11.65 -16.84
CA THR A 115 29.06 -10.98 -15.86
C THR A 115 28.76 -9.50 -15.69
N GLY A 116 28.02 -8.86 -16.60
CA GLY A 116 27.95 -7.40 -16.59
C GLY A 116 27.53 -6.64 -17.83
N VAL A 117 27.40 -5.32 -17.65
CA VAL A 117 27.37 -4.37 -18.77
C VAL A 117 28.76 -3.78 -18.92
N HIS A 118 29.37 -4.00 -20.08
CA HIS A 118 30.77 -3.66 -20.36
C HIS A 118 30.85 -2.59 -21.45
N PRO A 119 31.10 -1.31 -21.08
CA PRO A 119 31.44 -0.29 -22.07
C PRO A 119 32.82 -0.59 -22.64
N MET A 120 32.90 -0.85 -23.94
CA MET A 120 34.15 -1.18 -24.61
C MET A 120 34.22 -0.59 -26.02
N VAL A 121 35.44 -0.53 -26.56
CA VAL A 121 35.65 -0.12 -27.94
C VAL A 121 35.86 -1.34 -28.82
N VAL A 122 34.98 -1.51 -29.80
CA VAL A 122 35.02 -2.62 -30.74
C VAL A 122 35.65 -2.15 -32.06
N HIS A 123 36.69 -2.85 -32.48
CA HIS A 123 37.35 -2.63 -33.77
C HIS A 123 36.86 -3.66 -34.77
N PHE A 124 36.05 -3.23 -35.74
CA PHE A 124 35.57 -4.07 -36.82
C PHE A 124 36.66 -4.27 -37.88
N CYS A 125 36.67 -5.45 -38.51
CA CYS A 125 37.54 -5.74 -39.63
C CYS A 125 37.21 -4.82 -40.82
N ARG A 126 38.25 -4.23 -41.39
CA ARG A 126 38.16 -3.30 -42.54
C ARG A 126 38.76 -3.88 -43.84
N CYS A 127 39.03 -5.17 -43.88
CA CYS A 127 39.53 -5.84 -45.09
C CYS A 127 38.54 -5.75 -46.27
N ILE A 128 39.05 -5.88 -47.51
CA ILE A 128 38.27 -5.71 -48.75
C ILE A 128 37.05 -6.65 -48.83
N ALA A 129 37.19 -7.89 -48.35
CA ALA A 129 36.12 -8.90 -48.32
C ALA A 129 35.38 -8.95 -46.97
N ARG A 130 35.25 -7.82 -46.26
CA ARG A 130 34.63 -7.79 -44.93
C ARG A 130 33.15 -8.17 -44.99
N LYS A 131 32.74 -8.94 -43.99
CA LYS A 131 31.32 -9.14 -43.63
C LYS A 131 30.75 -7.85 -43.04
N ALA A 132 29.43 -7.72 -43.02
CA ALA A 132 28.77 -6.59 -42.37
C ALA A 132 29.07 -6.59 -40.85
N ASP A 133 29.05 -5.42 -40.21
CA ASP A 133 29.39 -5.28 -38.79
C ASP A 133 28.57 -6.22 -37.89
N PHE A 134 27.28 -6.44 -38.20
CA PHE A 134 26.43 -7.35 -37.44
C PHE A 134 26.84 -8.82 -37.60
N GLU A 135 27.27 -9.22 -38.79
CA GLU A 135 27.73 -10.59 -39.06
C GLU A 135 29.07 -10.86 -38.36
N GLN A 136 29.96 -9.87 -38.32
CA GLN A 136 31.21 -9.97 -37.56
C GLN A 136 30.94 -10.16 -36.05
N LEU A 137 29.91 -9.52 -35.50
CA LEU A 137 29.50 -9.74 -34.10
C LEU A 137 28.91 -11.14 -33.90
N LEU A 138 28.04 -11.60 -34.80
CA LEU A 138 27.46 -12.94 -34.72
C LEU A 138 28.52 -14.04 -34.82
N ASP A 139 29.50 -13.89 -35.72
CA ASP A 139 30.66 -14.78 -35.83
C ASP A 139 31.48 -14.81 -34.52
N ALA A 140 31.48 -13.70 -33.76
CA ALA A 140 32.14 -13.58 -32.45
C ALA A 140 31.25 -14.03 -31.27
N GLY A 141 30.06 -14.58 -31.51
CA GLY A 141 29.15 -15.03 -30.45
C GLY A 141 28.37 -13.89 -29.76
N ILE A 142 28.26 -12.73 -30.43
CA ILE A 142 27.64 -11.52 -29.90
C ILE A 142 26.44 -11.15 -30.79
N TYR A 143 25.26 -11.12 -30.19
CA TYR A 143 24.01 -10.74 -30.84
C TYR A 143 23.82 -9.20 -30.81
N PRO A 144 23.80 -8.53 -31.97
CA PRO A 144 23.67 -7.08 -32.03
C PRO A 144 22.22 -6.60 -31.80
N SER A 145 22.05 -5.48 -31.08
CA SER A 145 20.71 -4.88 -30.91
C SER A 145 20.17 -4.22 -32.19
N SER A 146 21.04 -3.91 -33.16
CA SER A 146 20.67 -3.34 -34.45
C SER A 146 21.60 -3.82 -35.55
N MET A 147 21.07 -4.00 -36.76
CA MET A 147 21.83 -4.54 -37.89
C MET A 147 22.70 -3.50 -38.60
N LYS A 148 22.29 -2.22 -38.58
CA LYS A 148 22.94 -1.14 -39.36
C LYS A 148 24.17 -0.55 -38.65
N GLN A 149 24.01 -0.21 -37.37
CA GLN A 149 25.07 0.42 -36.58
C GLN A 149 24.93 0.02 -35.11
N PRO A 150 25.29 -1.23 -34.75
CA PRO A 150 25.16 -1.71 -33.38
C PRO A 150 25.98 -0.84 -32.43
N ARG A 151 25.31 -0.28 -31.43
CA ARG A 151 25.90 0.40 -30.26
C ARG A 151 25.73 -0.39 -28.97
N THR A 152 24.81 -1.35 -28.96
CA THR A 152 24.63 -2.31 -27.87
C THR A 152 24.59 -3.69 -28.48
N ALA A 153 25.18 -4.67 -27.80
CA ALA A 153 25.10 -6.06 -28.20
C ALA A 153 25.14 -6.98 -26.98
N PHE A 154 24.70 -8.22 -27.16
CA PHE A 154 24.47 -9.19 -26.09
C PHE A 154 25.27 -10.45 -26.38
N THR A 155 25.99 -11.02 -25.42
CA THR A 155 26.57 -12.35 -25.61
C THR A 155 25.46 -13.40 -25.71
N PHE A 156 25.64 -14.48 -26.47
CA PHE A 156 24.64 -15.56 -26.45
C PHE A 156 24.42 -16.12 -25.05
N ALA A 157 25.47 -16.16 -24.21
CA ALA A 157 25.37 -16.56 -22.81
C ALA A 157 24.36 -15.73 -22.01
N VAL A 158 24.32 -14.40 -22.21
CA VAL A 158 23.35 -13.56 -21.48
C VAL A 158 21.92 -13.75 -21.97
N LEU A 159 21.74 -14.07 -23.25
CA LEU A 159 20.44 -14.39 -23.84
C LEU A 159 19.92 -15.74 -23.32
N ASP A 160 20.78 -16.77 -23.26
CA ASP A 160 20.42 -18.08 -22.70
C ASP A 160 20.11 -17.99 -21.21
N ASN A 161 20.92 -17.24 -20.45
CA ASN A 161 20.66 -17.02 -19.03
C ASN A 161 19.37 -16.21 -18.79
N PHE A 162 19.10 -15.21 -19.63
CA PHE A 162 17.82 -14.49 -19.59
C PHE A 162 16.64 -15.43 -19.87
N HIS A 163 16.77 -16.33 -20.85
CA HIS A 163 15.71 -17.27 -21.19
C HIS A 163 15.35 -18.17 -20.01
N ILE A 164 16.34 -18.77 -19.35
CA ILE A 164 16.13 -19.59 -18.15
C ILE A 164 15.54 -18.75 -17.01
N THR A 165 16.08 -17.55 -16.77
CA THR A 165 15.60 -16.66 -15.71
C THR A 165 14.14 -16.25 -15.94
N ASN A 166 13.75 -15.96 -17.18
CA ASN A 166 12.38 -15.63 -17.53
C ASN A 166 11.44 -16.84 -17.34
N LEU A 167 11.87 -18.04 -17.73
CA LEU A 167 11.08 -19.25 -17.55
C LEU A 167 10.86 -19.59 -16.07
N GLU A 168 11.91 -19.54 -15.26
CA GLU A 168 11.89 -19.94 -13.84
C GLU A 168 11.32 -18.85 -12.92
N PHE A 169 11.75 -17.61 -13.08
CA PHE A 169 11.44 -16.51 -12.15
C PHE A 169 10.44 -15.49 -12.70
N LYS A 170 9.98 -15.67 -13.95
CA LYS A 170 9.08 -14.72 -14.66
C LYS A 170 9.64 -13.30 -14.76
N THR A 171 10.96 -13.16 -14.63
CA THR A 171 11.66 -11.88 -14.68
C THR A 171 11.56 -11.29 -16.08
N ASN A 172 11.12 -10.04 -16.16
CA ASN A 172 11.11 -9.31 -17.44
C ASN A 172 12.54 -8.84 -17.81
N THR A 173 12.74 -8.48 -19.07
CA THR A 173 14.07 -8.07 -19.59
C THR A 173 14.67 -6.91 -18.80
N ARG A 174 13.84 -5.97 -18.33
CA ARG A 174 14.30 -4.80 -17.60
C ARG A 174 14.84 -5.17 -16.23
N GLU A 175 14.12 -5.98 -15.46
CA GLU A 175 14.56 -6.44 -14.14
C GLU A 175 15.85 -7.26 -14.22
N TYR A 176 15.95 -8.13 -15.23
CA TYR A 176 17.15 -8.91 -15.49
C TYR A 176 18.35 -8.01 -15.85
N TYR A 177 18.14 -7.00 -16.70
CA TYR A 177 19.17 -6.00 -16.99
C TYR A 177 19.59 -5.21 -15.74
N GLN A 178 18.64 -4.82 -14.89
CA GLN A 178 18.97 -4.17 -13.61
C GLN A 178 19.78 -5.08 -12.70
N MET A 179 19.46 -6.37 -12.63
CA MET A 179 20.24 -7.35 -11.87
C MET A 179 21.70 -7.38 -12.35
N ILE A 180 21.93 -7.51 -13.66
CA ILE A 180 23.28 -7.53 -14.26
C ILE A 180 24.05 -6.23 -13.95
N ARG A 181 23.39 -5.07 -14.09
CA ARG A 181 24.00 -3.78 -13.75
C ARG A 181 24.40 -3.68 -12.29
N ARG A 182 23.54 -4.20 -11.40
CA ARG A 182 23.79 -4.17 -9.96
C ARG A 182 24.93 -5.10 -9.56
N ALA A 183 25.10 -6.21 -10.25
CA ALA A 183 26.20 -7.13 -10.04
C ALA A 183 27.56 -6.54 -10.48
N THR A 184 27.57 -5.60 -11.43
CA THR A 184 28.80 -5.02 -11.99
C THR A 184 29.25 -3.71 -11.37
N HIS A 185 28.32 -2.83 -11.02
CA HIS A 185 28.71 -1.50 -10.58
C HIS A 185 29.06 -1.49 -9.08
N PRO A 186 30.22 -0.93 -8.68
CA PRO A 186 30.60 -0.76 -7.27
C PRO A 186 29.53 -0.06 -6.41
N ALA A 187 28.77 0.85 -7.01
CA ALA A 187 27.70 1.60 -6.36
C ALA A 187 26.44 0.76 -6.02
N PHE A 188 26.37 -0.51 -6.46
CA PHE A 188 25.20 -1.37 -6.27
C PHE A 188 25.48 -2.66 -5.48
N LEU A 189 26.72 -2.88 -5.03
CA LEU A 189 27.10 -4.04 -4.21
C LEU A 189 26.45 -3.95 -2.81
N HIS A 190 25.44 -4.80 -2.57
CA HIS A 190 24.70 -4.89 -1.32
C HIS A 190 25.59 -5.42 -0.18
N GLN A 191 26.07 -4.52 0.68
CA GLN A 191 26.52 -4.89 2.02
C GLN A 191 25.89 -3.95 3.02
N THR A 192 24.69 -4.29 3.50
CA THR A 192 23.87 -3.50 4.43
C THR A 192 24.69 -2.91 5.59
N MET A 193 25.68 -3.64 6.11
CA MET A 193 26.60 -3.11 7.13
C MET A 193 27.60 -2.06 6.60
N LYS A 194 28.18 -2.23 5.40
CA LYS A 194 29.11 -1.23 4.83
C LYS A 194 28.40 0.08 4.50
N TRP A 195 27.23 -0.03 3.91
CA TRP A 195 26.39 1.10 3.53
C TRP A 195 25.99 1.98 4.73
N ASN A 196 25.79 1.36 5.89
CA ASN A 196 25.48 2.06 7.14
C ASN A 196 26.74 2.39 7.97
N GLY A 197 27.95 2.28 7.40
CA GLY A 197 29.20 2.68 8.05
C GLY A 197 29.81 1.65 9.02
N PHE A 198 29.17 0.50 9.24
CA PHE A 198 29.65 -0.53 10.18
C PHE A 198 30.76 -1.42 9.60
N GLY A 199 30.89 -1.48 8.27
CA GLY A 199 31.88 -2.35 7.61
C GLY A 199 33.20 -1.67 7.22
N HIS A 200 33.43 -0.42 7.63
CA HIS A 200 34.63 0.37 7.28
C HIS A 200 35.60 0.59 8.46
N GLY A 201 35.27 0.07 9.65
CA GLY A 201 36.05 0.26 10.88
C GLY A 201 36.00 -0.97 11.80
N PRO A 202 36.44 -0.86 13.07
CA PRO A 202 36.29 -1.94 14.04
C PRO A 202 34.82 -2.33 14.19
N TYR A 203 34.57 -3.63 14.32
CA TYR A 203 33.21 -4.17 14.43
C TYR A 203 32.45 -3.49 15.58
N LYS A 204 31.29 -2.92 15.25
CA LYS A 204 30.32 -2.38 16.20
C LYS A 204 28.99 -3.07 15.93
N THR A 205 28.36 -3.62 16.96
CA THR A 205 27.00 -4.14 16.84
C THR A 205 26.04 -2.98 16.54
N PRO A 206 25.27 -3.02 15.45
CA PRO A 206 24.27 -2.00 15.14
C PRO A 206 23.23 -1.91 16.26
N GLY A 207 22.92 -0.69 16.68
CA GLY A 207 21.77 -0.43 17.54
C GLY A 207 20.45 -0.60 16.79
N PRO A 208 19.31 -0.55 17.50
CA PRO A 208 18.02 -0.67 16.86
C PRO A 208 17.83 0.37 15.74
N ARG A 209 17.50 -0.10 14.53
CA ARG A 209 17.27 0.67 13.29
C ARG A 209 18.50 1.28 12.64
N GLU A 210 19.70 1.13 13.19
CA GLU A 210 20.89 1.76 12.61
C GLU A 210 21.22 1.23 11.20
N LEU A 211 20.55 0.16 10.76
CA LEU A 211 20.64 -0.40 9.41
C LEU A 211 19.45 -0.07 8.49
N ALA A 212 18.43 0.65 8.96
CA ALA A 212 17.25 0.98 8.17
C ALA A 212 17.41 2.31 7.45
N LEU A 213 17.45 2.26 6.12
CA LEU A 213 17.34 3.46 5.29
C LEU A 213 15.91 3.96 5.32
N TRP A 214 15.68 5.25 5.58
CA TRP A 214 14.35 5.85 5.60
C TRP A 214 14.33 7.17 4.83
N CYS A 215 13.17 7.78 4.71
CA CYS A 215 12.97 8.95 3.85
C CYS A 215 13.85 10.16 4.24
N ALA A 216 14.90 10.42 3.45
CA ALA A 216 15.81 11.55 3.63
C ALA A 216 15.23 12.91 3.19
N ALA A 217 14.18 12.92 2.36
CA ALA A 217 13.56 14.15 1.85
C ALA A 217 12.51 14.77 2.78
N CYS A 218 12.03 14.02 3.76
CA CYS A 218 11.10 14.58 4.74
C CYS A 218 11.82 15.46 5.77
N PRO A 219 11.11 16.34 6.50
CA PRO A 219 11.71 17.23 7.49
C PRO A 219 12.36 16.45 8.64
N VAL A 220 13.67 16.58 8.84
CA VAL A 220 14.44 15.92 9.90
C VAL A 220 15.20 16.97 10.71
N PRO A 221 14.76 17.25 11.96
CA PRO A 221 15.47 18.16 12.84
C PRO A 221 16.94 17.78 13.01
N GLY A 222 17.84 18.77 12.88
CA GLY A 222 19.29 18.59 13.02
C GLY A 222 20.00 17.95 11.82
N ILE A 223 19.28 17.62 10.74
CA ILE A 223 19.86 17.06 9.51
C ILE A 223 19.59 17.96 8.31
N ASN A 224 18.32 18.18 7.95
CA ASN A 224 17.95 18.92 6.74
C ASN A 224 16.99 20.09 7.00
N LEU A 225 16.87 20.52 8.26
CA LEU A 225 16.12 21.69 8.67
C LEU A 225 17.06 22.82 9.11
N PRO A 226 16.75 24.09 8.80
CA PRO A 226 17.52 25.24 9.28
C PRO A 226 17.37 25.41 10.79
N ASP A 227 18.36 25.97 11.49
CA ASP A 227 18.36 26.06 12.97
C ASP A 227 17.12 26.77 13.55
N ASN A 228 16.58 27.76 12.85
CA ASN A 228 15.41 28.53 13.25
C ASN A 228 14.08 27.93 12.77
N TRP A 229 14.05 26.67 12.33
CA TRP A 229 12.85 26.03 11.75
C TRP A 229 11.62 26.08 12.66
N LYS A 230 11.81 26.09 13.99
CA LYS A 230 10.72 26.17 14.98
C LYS A 230 9.96 27.50 14.95
N GLU A 231 10.63 28.59 14.57
CA GLU A 231 9.98 29.89 14.42
C GLU A 231 9.08 29.89 13.17
N ASP A 232 9.55 29.24 12.10
CA ASP A 232 8.82 29.13 10.84
C ASP A 232 7.67 28.10 10.91
N GLU A 233 7.72 27.11 11.81
CA GLU A 233 6.71 26.06 11.96
C GLU A 233 5.31 26.63 12.20
N GLN A 234 5.19 27.69 13.00
CA GLN A 234 3.90 28.34 13.27
C GLN A 234 3.26 28.96 12.02
N ARG A 235 4.09 29.40 11.07
CA ARG A 235 3.62 30.07 9.84
C ARG A 235 3.52 29.13 8.65
N LYS A 236 4.36 28.09 8.62
CA LYS A 236 4.53 27.16 7.50
C LYS A 236 4.47 25.71 7.98
N GLY A 237 3.48 25.37 8.81
CA GLY A 237 3.32 24.02 9.37
C GLY A 237 3.32 22.90 8.32
N TYR A 238 2.92 23.19 7.08
CA TYR A 238 2.97 22.25 5.96
C TYR A 238 4.38 21.77 5.60
N LEU A 239 5.43 22.56 5.85
CA LEU A 239 6.82 22.12 5.61
C LEU A 239 7.29 21.13 6.68
N TYR A 240 6.80 21.27 7.90
CA TYR A 240 7.28 20.55 9.09
C TYR A 240 6.32 19.45 9.57
N THR A 241 5.22 19.23 8.84
CA THR A 241 4.27 18.15 9.13
C THR A 241 4.83 16.81 8.66
N ARG A 242 4.91 15.83 9.56
CA ARG A 242 5.22 14.44 9.22
C ARG A 242 3.94 13.74 8.76
N ILE A 243 3.98 13.04 7.62
CA ILE A 243 2.85 12.23 7.14
C ILE A 243 3.25 10.76 7.19
N LEU A 244 2.51 9.96 7.95
CA LEU A 244 2.70 8.51 8.07
C LEU A 244 1.46 7.79 7.54
N ASN A 245 1.67 6.95 6.53
CA ASN A 245 0.68 6.01 6.02
C ASN A 245 0.83 4.70 6.78
N LEU A 246 -0.26 4.17 7.29
CA LEU A 246 -0.33 2.95 8.08
C LEU A 246 -1.13 1.90 7.32
N ASP A 247 -0.66 0.67 7.30
CA ASP A 247 -1.44 -0.46 6.81
C ASP A 247 -0.91 -1.80 7.36
N GLY A 248 -1.77 -2.82 7.35
CA GLY A 248 -1.46 -4.20 7.68
C GLY A 248 -1.46 -5.11 6.46
N ASN A 249 -0.35 -5.82 6.25
CA ASN A 249 -0.22 -6.81 5.18
C ASN A 249 -0.38 -8.25 5.71
N MET A 250 -1.53 -8.86 5.43
CA MET A 250 -1.86 -10.24 5.82
C MET A 250 -1.31 -11.31 4.88
N LYS A 251 -0.72 -10.93 3.72
CA LYS A 251 -0.10 -11.92 2.82
C LYS A 251 1.24 -12.43 3.37
N VAL A 252 1.93 -11.61 4.16
CA VAL A 252 3.24 -11.95 4.76
C VAL A 252 3.05 -12.78 6.03
N GLU A 253 2.35 -13.90 5.92
CA GLU A 253 2.13 -14.84 7.02
C GLU A 253 3.35 -15.73 7.27
N GLN A 254 3.39 -16.39 8.43
CA GLN A 254 4.42 -17.34 8.81
C GLN A 254 3.80 -18.55 9.51
N MET A 255 4.17 -19.75 9.06
CA MET A 255 3.80 -21.00 9.72
C MET A 255 4.51 -21.13 11.07
N THR A 256 3.90 -21.85 12.01
CA THR A 256 4.55 -22.18 13.28
C THR A 256 5.86 -22.94 13.05
N GLN A 257 6.95 -22.39 13.58
CA GLN A 257 8.28 -22.98 13.45
C GLN A 257 8.61 -23.86 14.67
N LYS A 258 9.27 -25.00 14.43
CA LYS A 258 9.73 -25.91 15.49
C LYS A 258 11.09 -25.55 16.08
N TYR A 259 11.83 -24.70 15.39
CA TYR A 259 13.20 -24.31 15.72
C TYR A 259 13.31 -22.79 15.80
N VAL A 260 14.15 -22.32 16.73
CA VAL A 260 14.47 -20.91 16.93
C VAL A 260 15.87 -20.67 16.37
N ASP A 261 15.95 -19.85 15.32
CA ASP A 261 17.22 -19.42 14.74
C ASP A 261 17.90 -18.32 15.56
N SER A 262 19.16 -18.03 15.23
CA SER A 262 19.93 -16.94 15.85
C SER A 262 19.76 -15.66 15.04
N THR A 263 19.69 -14.52 15.73
CA THR A 263 19.62 -13.19 15.10
C THR A 263 21.00 -12.65 14.76
N LEU A 264 21.15 -12.06 13.57
CA LEU A 264 22.32 -11.26 13.23
C LEU A 264 22.20 -9.84 13.80
N THR A 265 21.00 -9.25 13.74
CA THR A 265 20.73 -7.89 14.22
C THR A 265 19.30 -7.75 14.76
N ASP A 266 19.11 -7.90 16.08
CA ASP A 266 17.80 -7.82 16.75
C ASP A 266 17.19 -6.40 16.66
N GLY A 267 16.29 -6.20 15.69
CA GLY A 267 15.68 -4.92 15.39
C GLY A 267 16.63 -3.89 14.79
N GLY A 268 17.74 -4.34 14.17
CA GLY A 268 18.72 -3.46 13.53
C GLY A 268 18.20 -2.77 12.27
N GLY A 269 17.21 -3.36 11.58
CA GLY A 269 16.57 -2.82 10.38
C GLY A 269 15.16 -2.27 10.63
N PHE A 270 14.21 -2.74 9.83
CA PHE A 270 12.81 -2.32 9.84
C PHE A 270 11.99 -3.12 10.85
N MET A 271 12.25 -4.41 11.01
CA MET A 271 11.55 -5.22 12.01
C MET A 271 11.87 -4.74 13.43
N VAL A 272 10.91 -4.89 14.34
CA VAL A 272 11.06 -4.49 15.75
C VAL A 272 12.02 -5.42 16.50
N THR A 273 12.66 -4.89 17.54
CA THR A 273 13.37 -5.70 18.54
C THR A 273 12.37 -6.55 19.31
N ASP A 274 12.63 -7.84 19.48
CA ASP A 274 11.60 -8.78 19.98
C ASP A 274 11.17 -8.47 21.42
N ARG A 275 12.10 -8.43 22.40
CA ARG A 275 11.74 -8.25 23.82
C ARG A 275 10.94 -6.98 24.12
N PRO A 276 11.38 -5.77 23.70
CA PRO A 276 10.63 -4.54 23.97
C PRO A 276 9.24 -4.54 23.32
N TYR A 277 9.11 -5.21 22.17
CA TYR A 277 7.83 -5.37 21.50
C TYR A 277 6.90 -6.31 22.29
N GLN A 278 7.37 -7.51 22.67
CA GLN A 278 6.57 -8.44 23.48
C GLN A 278 6.10 -7.81 24.80
N ASP A 279 7.01 -7.10 25.50
CA ASP A 279 6.66 -6.36 26.72
C ASP A 279 5.56 -5.32 26.44
N SER A 280 5.62 -4.62 25.31
CA SER A 280 4.59 -3.68 24.89
C SER A 280 3.25 -4.39 24.66
N ILE A 281 3.24 -5.55 24.01
CA ILE A 281 2.02 -6.32 23.75
C ILE A 281 1.39 -6.80 25.06
N HIS A 282 2.20 -7.33 25.98
CA HIS A 282 1.71 -7.74 27.31
C HIS A 282 1.08 -6.59 28.11
N ASN A 283 1.55 -5.36 27.92
CA ASN A 283 1.00 -4.16 28.57
C ASN A 283 -0.10 -3.46 27.74
N SER A 284 -0.40 -3.95 26.54
CA SER A 284 -1.41 -3.33 25.67
C SER A 284 -2.81 -3.73 26.12
N VAL A 285 -3.71 -2.76 26.11
CA VAL A 285 -5.12 -2.96 26.50
C VAL A 285 -5.96 -3.10 25.24
N GLU A 286 -6.65 -4.22 25.10
CA GLU A 286 -7.65 -4.41 24.05
C GLU A 286 -8.96 -3.73 24.47
N ILE A 287 -9.38 -2.73 23.70
CA ILE A 287 -10.65 -2.03 23.92
C ILE A 287 -11.59 -2.48 22.80
N LYS A 288 -12.52 -3.39 23.12
CA LYS A 288 -13.50 -3.89 22.17
C LYS A 288 -14.60 -2.85 21.95
N GLU A 289 -14.77 -2.41 20.72
CA GLU A 289 -15.82 -1.47 20.34
C GLU A 289 -16.71 -2.03 19.25
N LYS A 290 -17.97 -1.58 19.25
CA LYS A 290 -18.87 -1.82 18.12
C LYS A 290 -18.43 -0.91 16.98
N ALA A 291 -18.17 -1.52 15.83
CA ALA A 291 -17.99 -0.80 14.58
C ALA A 291 -19.14 0.19 14.36
N THR A 292 -18.81 1.46 14.16
CA THR A 292 -19.78 2.53 13.89
C THR A 292 -19.82 2.91 12.40
N CYS A 293 -19.12 2.17 11.54
CA CYS A 293 -18.97 2.46 10.11
C CYS A 293 -19.31 1.23 9.25
N ASN A 294 -19.88 1.46 8.07
CA ASN A 294 -20.65 0.50 7.28
C ASN A 294 -19.85 -0.66 6.64
N ASN A 295 -18.52 -0.58 6.52
CA ASN A 295 -17.72 -1.60 5.84
C ASN A 295 -16.37 -1.79 6.52
N LEU A 296 -16.18 -2.94 7.18
CA LEU A 296 -14.89 -3.24 7.82
C LEU A 296 -14.53 -4.71 7.65
N ARG A 297 -14.27 -5.10 6.39
CA ARG A 297 -13.54 -6.34 6.14
C ARG A 297 -12.20 -6.36 6.90
N ALA A 298 -11.50 -5.23 7.00
CA ALA A 298 -10.23 -5.08 7.74
C ALA A 298 -10.34 -5.45 9.23
N VAL A 299 -11.35 -4.95 9.95
CA VAL A 299 -11.56 -5.28 11.37
C VAL A 299 -11.98 -6.74 11.56
N SER A 300 -12.76 -7.28 10.61
CA SER A 300 -13.20 -8.69 10.67
C SER A 300 -12.09 -9.70 10.35
N MET A 301 -11.16 -9.37 9.44
CA MET A 301 -10.05 -10.25 9.08
C MET A 301 -8.88 -10.18 10.06
N GLY A 302 -8.64 -9.02 10.70
CA GLY A 302 -7.56 -8.85 11.68
C GLY A 302 -7.71 -9.68 12.97
N ASN A 303 -8.90 -10.23 13.24
CA ASN A 303 -9.23 -10.99 14.45
C ASN A 303 -9.34 -12.51 14.22
N MET A 304 -8.98 -13.01 13.04
CA MET A 304 -9.01 -14.45 12.78
C MET A 304 -7.73 -15.11 13.28
N SER A 305 -7.83 -15.88 14.37
CA SER A 305 -6.81 -16.85 14.74
C SER A 305 -6.78 -17.95 13.68
N SER A 306 -5.68 -18.06 12.93
CA SER A 306 -5.46 -19.16 11.99
C SER A 306 -4.67 -20.28 12.68
N GLU A 307 -5.26 -21.47 12.75
CA GLU A 307 -4.59 -22.66 13.27
C GLU A 307 -3.34 -22.98 12.44
N GLY A 308 -2.17 -23.04 13.08
CA GLY A 308 -0.88 -23.36 12.44
C GLY A 308 -0.05 -22.18 11.92
N LEU A 309 -0.50 -20.92 12.11
CA LEU A 309 0.33 -19.73 11.88
C LEU A 309 0.83 -19.14 13.19
N GLN A 310 2.08 -18.74 13.22
CA GLN A 310 2.67 -17.96 14.30
C GLN A 310 2.55 -16.46 14.04
N VAL A 311 2.57 -16.05 12.77
CA VAL A 311 2.38 -14.66 12.34
C VAL A 311 1.31 -14.65 11.25
N THR A 312 0.24 -13.88 11.46
CA THR A 312 -0.88 -13.74 10.51
C THR A 312 -0.68 -12.61 9.51
N GLY A 313 0.34 -11.79 9.71
CA GLY A 313 0.68 -10.65 8.87
C GLY A 313 1.63 -9.70 9.58
N ILE A 314 1.95 -8.59 8.93
CA ILE A 314 2.78 -7.51 9.51
C ILE A 314 2.09 -6.16 9.35
N GLY A 315 2.20 -5.31 10.35
CA GLY A 315 1.79 -3.90 10.29
C GLY A 315 2.99 -3.00 10.00
N ALA A 316 2.79 -1.91 9.27
CA ALA A 316 3.85 -0.96 9.00
C ALA A 316 3.39 0.49 8.94
N ALA A 317 4.38 1.36 9.07
CA ALA A 317 4.26 2.76 8.73
C ALA A 317 5.18 3.08 7.54
N ALA A 318 4.70 3.89 6.61
CA ALA A 318 5.46 4.42 5.50
C ALA A 318 5.35 5.95 5.46
N CYS A 319 6.34 6.60 4.87
CA CYS A 319 6.28 8.02 4.59
C CYS A 319 5.18 8.30 3.55
N GLY A 320 4.14 9.04 3.93
CA GLY A 320 3.03 9.40 3.03
C GLY A 320 3.44 10.26 1.84
N ARG A 321 4.56 11.01 1.92
CA ARG A 321 5.00 11.94 0.86
C ARG A 321 5.84 11.28 -0.23
N HIS A 322 6.70 10.36 0.16
CA HIS A 322 7.76 9.81 -0.70
C HIS A 322 7.74 8.27 -0.75
N GLY A 323 6.86 7.63 0.03
CA GLY A 323 6.64 6.19 -0.03
C GLY A 323 7.83 5.37 0.41
N ALA A 324 8.54 5.75 1.47
CA ALA A 324 9.60 4.92 2.06
C ALA A 324 9.08 4.27 3.34
N PHE A 325 9.39 3.00 3.58
CA PHE A 325 9.11 2.35 4.87
C PHE A 325 9.77 3.13 6.00
N CYS A 326 9.06 3.28 7.12
CA CYS A 326 9.64 3.77 8.37
C CYS A 326 10.15 2.57 9.18
N PRO A 327 11.18 2.70 10.02
CA PRO A 327 11.63 1.60 10.87
C PRO A 327 10.60 1.22 11.96
N HIS A 328 10.71 0.02 12.55
CA HIS A 328 9.81 -0.61 13.54
C HIS A 328 8.45 -1.06 13.02
N LEU A 329 8.46 -2.08 12.15
CA LEU A 329 7.28 -2.74 11.60
C LEU A 329 6.89 -3.93 12.44
N GLN A 330 5.64 -3.95 12.87
CA GLN A 330 5.01 -5.10 13.48
C GLN A 330 3.48 -4.95 13.48
N TRP A 331 2.77 -6.06 13.69
CA TRP A 331 1.31 -6.13 13.66
C TRP A 331 0.57 -5.11 14.54
N ASN A 332 1.11 -4.77 15.73
CA ASN A 332 0.46 -3.79 16.58
C ASN A 332 0.62 -2.36 16.02
N MET A 333 -0.46 -1.82 15.46
CA MET A 333 -0.47 -0.51 14.81
C MET A 333 -0.23 0.67 15.75
N ASP A 334 -0.56 0.55 17.04
CA ASP A 334 -0.22 1.59 18.02
C ASP A 334 1.31 1.68 18.17
N TYR A 335 1.97 0.53 18.30
CA TYR A 335 3.42 0.43 18.38
C TYR A 335 4.10 0.93 17.11
N ALA A 336 3.64 0.47 15.94
CA ALA A 336 4.19 0.88 14.65
C ALA A 336 4.09 2.41 14.46
N LEU A 337 2.91 3.00 14.73
CA LEU A 337 2.70 4.44 14.62
C LEU A 337 3.59 5.22 15.60
N VAL A 338 3.61 4.84 16.88
CA VAL A 338 4.36 5.59 17.92
C VAL A 338 5.86 5.50 17.68
N GLN A 339 6.38 4.31 17.34
CA GLN A 339 7.80 4.16 17.02
C GLN A 339 8.16 4.95 15.76
N ALA A 340 7.40 4.81 14.67
CA ALA A 340 7.66 5.55 13.43
C ALA A 340 7.61 7.07 13.65
N ALA A 341 6.64 7.56 14.42
CA ALA A 341 6.55 8.97 14.80
C ALA A 341 7.77 9.41 15.60
N TRP A 342 8.12 8.69 16.68
CA TRP A 342 9.27 9.04 17.51
C TRP A 342 10.56 9.14 16.72
N GLN A 343 10.82 8.16 15.85
CA GLN A 343 12.06 8.11 15.06
C GLN A 343 12.10 9.18 13.97
N THR A 344 11.02 9.32 13.20
CA THR A 344 11.03 10.18 12.00
C THR A 344 10.76 11.65 12.32
N MET A 345 10.28 11.96 13.52
CA MET A 345 10.00 13.33 13.95
C MET A 345 11.11 13.96 14.80
N GLY A 346 12.17 13.21 15.15
CA GLY A 346 13.30 13.73 15.94
C GLY A 346 13.09 13.66 17.46
N GLY A 347 12.17 12.82 17.96
CA GLY A 347 11.97 12.57 19.38
C GLY A 347 11.63 13.83 20.20
N ARG A 348 12.30 14.00 21.36
CA ARG A 348 12.04 15.14 22.27
C ARG A 348 12.52 16.46 21.65
N GLY A 349 11.58 17.37 21.41
CA GLY A 349 11.88 18.68 20.83
C GLY A 349 12.04 18.65 19.32
N GLY A 350 11.65 17.55 18.67
CA GLY A 350 11.47 17.44 17.23
C GLY A 350 10.16 18.08 16.75
N LEU A 351 9.65 17.61 15.62
CA LEU A 351 8.43 18.13 14.97
C LEU A 351 7.20 17.99 15.89
N SER A 352 6.25 18.92 15.80
CA SER A 352 4.99 18.85 16.56
C SER A 352 3.80 18.31 15.77
N HIS A 353 3.82 18.35 14.44
CA HIS A 353 2.65 18.01 13.62
C HIS A 353 2.81 16.65 12.93
N LEU A 354 1.85 15.76 13.17
CA LEU A 354 1.76 14.44 12.56
C LEU A 354 0.41 14.29 11.85
N THR A 355 0.43 13.92 10.58
CA THR A 355 -0.74 13.37 9.88
C THR A 355 -0.60 11.85 9.83
N SER A 356 -1.56 11.16 10.44
CA SER A 356 -1.70 9.69 10.36
C SER A 356 -2.76 9.37 9.31
N LEU A 357 -2.40 8.60 8.30
CA LEU A 357 -3.30 8.08 7.29
C LEU A 357 -3.45 6.57 7.53
N TYR A 358 -4.69 6.09 7.64
CA TYR A 358 -5.01 4.68 7.83
C TYR A 358 -6.47 4.44 7.46
N ASP A 359 -6.77 3.36 6.75
CA ASP A 359 -8.12 3.01 6.26
C ASP A 359 -9.19 3.12 7.34
N ILE A 360 -8.86 2.64 8.54
CA ILE A 360 -9.82 2.55 9.65
C ILE A 360 -9.65 3.67 10.67
N ASN A 361 -9.02 4.80 10.31
CA ASN A 361 -8.78 5.90 11.26
C ASN A 361 -10.06 6.45 11.93
N CYS A 362 -11.22 6.33 11.28
CA CYS A 362 -12.51 6.69 11.89
C CYS A 362 -12.88 5.87 13.13
N GLN A 363 -12.17 4.75 13.39
CA GLN A 363 -12.32 3.90 14.57
C GLN A 363 -11.01 3.76 15.33
N PHE A 364 -9.91 3.49 14.63
CA PHE A 364 -8.60 3.31 15.23
C PHE A 364 -8.18 4.51 16.09
N ALA A 365 -8.41 5.73 15.58
CA ALA A 365 -7.99 6.97 16.24
C ALA A 365 -8.79 7.30 17.50
N VAL A 366 -10.05 6.83 17.60
CA VAL A 366 -10.99 7.19 18.69
C VAL A 366 -10.39 6.91 20.07
N ASN A 367 -9.70 5.78 20.21
CA ASN A 367 -9.08 5.37 21.47
C ASN A 367 -7.55 5.38 21.45
N LEU A 368 -6.93 5.84 20.36
CA LEU A 368 -5.48 5.79 20.20
C LEU A 368 -4.76 6.44 21.40
N LEU A 369 -5.12 7.67 21.75
CA LEU A 369 -4.48 8.38 22.88
C LEU A 369 -4.73 7.68 24.22
N ARG A 370 -5.88 7.03 24.40
CA ARG A 370 -6.18 6.23 25.61
C ARG A 370 -5.32 4.99 25.69
N ARG A 371 -5.14 4.27 24.57
CA ARG A 371 -4.27 3.08 24.48
C ARG A 371 -2.80 3.44 24.71
N ILE A 372 -2.32 4.52 24.11
CA ILE A 372 -0.97 5.06 24.33
C ILE A 372 -0.78 5.44 25.81
N ALA A 373 -1.75 6.13 26.43
CA ALA A 373 -1.65 6.51 27.83
C ALA A 373 -1.62 5.30 28.78
N ALA A 374 -2.40 4.25 28.48
CA ALA A 374 -2.40 3.01 29.26
C ALA A 374 -1.06 2.25 29.17
N ASN A 375 -0.42 2.27 28.00
CA ASN A 375 0.87 1.61 27.76
C ASN A 375 2.03 2.63 27.63
N ARG A 376 2.02 3.70 28.43
CA ARG A 376 2.98 4.82 28.30
C ARG A 376 4.45 4.44 28.47
N LYS A 377 4.72 3.28 29.10
CA LYS A 377 6.08 2.76 29.33
C LYS A 377 6.74 2.32 28.02
N HIS A 378 5.95 1.77 27.09
CA HIS A 378 6.42 1.26 25.80
C HIS A 378 5.96 2.14 24.62
N LEU A 379 4.85 2.85 24.79
CA LEU A 379 4.30 3.80 23.82
C LEU A 379 4.44 5.23 24.36
N SER A 380 5.57 5.88 24.07
CA SER A 380 5.81 7.27 24.48
C SER A 380 5.80 8.21 23.29
N LEU A 381 4.87 9.18 23.29
CA LEU A 381 4.86 10.30 22.36
C LEU A 381 5.53 11.52 23.01
N ALA A 382 6.23 12.33 22.21
CA ALA A 382 6.77 13.59 22.69
C ALA A 382 5.63 14.54 23.13
N LYS A 383 5.88 15.34 24.17
CA LYS A 383 4.90 16.30 24.68
C LYS A 383 4.60 17.35 23.60
N GLY A 384 3.33 17.61 23.35
CA GLY A 384 2.89 18.65 22.40
C GLY A 384 2.78 18.19 20.95
N ILE A 385 2.83 16.88 20.67
CA ILE A 385 2.51 16.36 19.33
C ILE A 385 1.00 16.49 19.08
N GLU A 386 0.65 17.10 17.94
CA GLU A 386 -0.70 17.13 17.38
C GLU A 386 -0.80 16.07 16.28
N ILE A 387 -1.78 15.17 16.42
CA ILE A 387 -2.04 14.11 15.44
C ILE A 387 -3.36 14.41 14.72
N VAL A 388 -3.28 14.64 13.42
CA VAL A 388 -4.44 14.73 12.53
C VAL A 388 -4.61 13.39 11.83
N HIS A 389 -5.81 12.82 11.95
CA HIS A 389 -6.14 11.53 11.34
C HIS A 389 -6.85 11.73 10.00
N GLY A 390 -6.47 10.93 9.02
CA GLY A 390 -7.13 10.82 7.71
C GLY A 390 -7.25 9.37 7.25
N ILE A 391 -8.10 9.14 6.27
CA ILE A 391 -8.31 7.84 5.60
C ILE A 391 -7.93 8.06 4.15
N SER A 392 -7.32 7.07 3.49
CA SER A 392 -6.93 7.23 2.10
C SER A 392 -8.11 7.58 1.19
N LEU A 393 -7.83 8.25 0.07
CA LEU A 393 -8.85 8.75 -0.86
C LEU A 393 -9.62 7.63 -1.53
N PHE A 394 -9.00 6.48 -1.79
CA PHE A 394 -9.74 5.35 -2.34
C PHE A 394 -10.66 4.72 -1.29
N HIS A 395 -10.14 4.48 -0.08
CA HIS A 395 -10.93 3.81 0.96
C HIS A 395 -12.03 4.67 1.56
N ILE A 396 -11.88 6.00 1.62
CA ILE A 396 -12.87 6.89 2.26
C ILE A 396 -14.29 6.74 1.66
N HIS A 397 -14.39 6.44 0.36
CA HIS A 397 -15.67 6.23 -0.32
C HIS A 397 -16.41 4.97 0.14
N GLY A 398 -15.69 4.00 0.72
CA GLY A 398 -16.28 2.80 1.32
C GLY A 398 -16.84 3.04 2.74
N HIS A 399 -16.58 4.21 3.34
CA HIS A 399 -17.06 4.57 4.67
C HIS A 399 -18.44 5.24 4.62
N GLN A 400 -19.04 5.48 5.79
CA GLN A 400 -20.27 6.28 5.87
C GLN A 400 -20.03 7.73 5.42
N ASP A 401 -21.07 8.40 4.92
CA ASP A 401 -20.97 9.74 4.32
C ASP A 401 -20.31 10.79 5.23
N SER A 402 -20.52 10.68 6.55
CA SER A 402 -19.90 11.59 7.52
C SER A 402 -18.37 11.44 7.61
N CYS A 403 -17.79 10.32 7.16
CA CYS A 403 -16.35 10.13 7.19
C CYS A 403 -15.64 11.00 6.16
N THR A 404 -16.20 11.22 4.97
CA THR A 404 -15.59 12.02 3.91
C THR A 404 -15.17 13.42 4.38
N PRO A 405 -16.08 14.27 4.91
CA PRO A 405 -15.68 15.59 5.40
C PRO A 405 -14.72 15.52 6.58
N ARG A 406 -14.81 14.47 7.41
CA ARG A 406 -14.03 14.31 8.64
C ARG A 406 -12.60 13.80 8.41
N TYR A 407 -12.38 12.90 7.47
CA TYR A 407 -11.13 12.14 7.36
C TYR A 407 -10.48 12.20 5.96
N SER A 408 -11.13 12.78 4.95
CA SER A 408 -10.48 12.93 3.64
C SER A 408 -9.21 13.81 3.75
N PRO A 409 -8.06 13.37 3.20
CA PRO A 409 -6.83 14.15 3.12
C PRO A 409 -7.03 15.50 2.42
N ASN A 410 -7.99 15.59 1.49
CA ASN A 410 -8.32 16.83 0.78
C ASN A 410 -8.80 17.96 1.70
N TYR A 411 -9.32 17.63 2.89
CA TYR A 411 -9.77 18.62 3.88
C TYR A 411 -8.79 18.79 5.05
N ILE A 412 -7.60 18.20 4.97
CA ILE A 412 -6.54 18.31 5.99
C ILE A 412 -5.53 19.37 5.55
N PRO A 413 -5.47 20.53 6.24
CA PRO A 413 -4.40 21.49 6.03
C PRO A 413 -3.04 20.80 6.21
N SER A 414 -2.04 21.18 5.41
CA SER A 414 -0.68 20.61 5.44
C SER A 414 -0.50 19.20 4.89
N ALA A 415 -1.57 18.47 4.54
CA ALA A 415 -1.47 17.15 3.90
C ALA A 415 -0.90 17.26 2.46
N GLY A 416 -1.22 18.34 1.75
CA GLY A 416 -0.89 18.49 0.33
C GLY A 416 -1.74 17.55 -0.53
N GLN A 417 -1.26 17.24 -1.74
CA GLN A 417 -1.85 16.22 -2.60
C GLN A 417 -1.26 14.86 -2.22
N VAL A 418 -1.97 14.12 -1.37
CA VAL A 418 -1.62 12.78 -0.92
C VAL A 418 -2.87 11.90 -0.96
N ASP A 419 -2.77 10.75 -1.61
CA ASP A 419 -3.86 9.77 -1.70
C ASP A 419 -3.98 8.92 -0.43
N GLY A 420 -2.87 8.66 0.27
CA GLY A 420 -2.84 7.71 1.38
C GLY A 420 -2.77 6.25 0.95
N GLU A 421 -2.43 5.97 -0.32
CA GLU A 421 -2.34 4.61 -0.91
C GLU A 421 -0.88 4.18 -1.15
N VAL A 422 0.06 4.94 -0.59
CA VAL A 422 1.48 4.73 -0.91
C VAL A 422 2.02 3.41 -0.35
N ILE A 423 1.43 2.87 0.71
CA ILE A 423 1.99 1.68 1.39
C ILE A 423 1.62 0.38 0.66
N GLU A 424 0.48 0.37 -0.02
CA GLU A 424 0.01 -0.66 -0.94
C GLU A 424 1.03 -0.86 -2.07
N THR A 425 1.58 0.25 -2.60
CA THR A 425 2.66 0.21 -3.60
C THR A 425 3.95 -0.42 -3.07
N LEU A 426 4.16 -0.41 -1.74
CA LEU A 426 5.30 -1.06 -1.11
C LEU A 426 5.02 -2.53 -0.80
N TRP A 427 3.77 -2.88 -0.54
CA TRP A 427 3.32 -4.25 -0.35
C TRP A 427 3.38 -5.07 -1.62
N ALA A 428 3.05 -4.50 -2.78
CA ALA A 428 3.09 -5.21 -4.05
C ALA A 428 4.39 -6.01 -4.28
N PRO A 429 5.60 -5.40 -4.23
CA PRO A 429 6.85 -6.14 -4.38
C PRO A 429 7.19 -7.02 -3.17
N LEU A 430 6.81 -6.63 -1.95
CA LEU A 430 7.05 -7.43 -0.75
C LEU A 430 6.23 -8.73 -0.74
N ASN A 431 5.04 -8.72 -1.34
CA ASN A 431 4.18 -9.88 -1.45
C ASN A 431 4.79 -11.00 -2.31
N TRP A 432 5.71 -10.67 -3.24
CA TRP A 432 6.41 -11.67 -4.04
C TRP A 432 7.31 -12.58 -3.21
N ILE A 433 7.82 -12.10 -2.07
CA ILE A 433 8.64 -12.89 -1.15
C ILE A 433 7.86 -13.48 0.02
N ALA A 434 6.55 -13.25 0.10
CA ALA A 434 5.74 -13.73 1.22
C ALA A 434 5.77 -15.26 1.30
N SER A 435 5.68 -15.95 0.16
CA SER A 435 5.72 -17.41 0.07
C SER A 435 7.06 -18.00 0.52
N SER A 436 8.20 -17.37 0.16
CA SER A 436 9.52 -17.80 0.62
C SER A 436 9.73 -17.52 2.10
N CYS A 437 9.18 -16.41 2.62
CA CYS A 437 9.23 -16.04 4.04
C CYS A 437 8.37 -16.94 4.93
N ARG A 438 7.32 -17.57 4.38
CA ARG A 438 6.31 -18.30 5.14
C ARG A 438 6.87 -19.45 6.00
N ASN A 439 7.91 -20.12 5.50
CA ASN A 439 8.53 -21.27 6.16
C ASN A 439 9.91 -20.94 6.77
N MET A 440 10.34 -19.68 6.74
CA MET A 440 11.60 -19.26 7.35
C MET A 440 11.50 -19.25 8.88
N GLY A 441 12.65 -19.42 9.55
CA GLY A 441 12.79 -19.12 10.97
C GLY A 441 12.50 -17.63 11.26
N ASN A 442 12.22 -17.30 12.52
CA ASN A 442 11.78 -15.95 12.89
C ASN A 442 12.81 -14.88 12.52
N ASN A 443 14.08 -15.13 12.82
CA ASN A 443 15.14 -14.16 12.59
C ASN A 443 15.51 -14.08 11.12
N HIS A 444 15.65 -15.22 10.43
CA HIS A 444 15.92 -15.24 9.00
C HIS A 444 14.81 -14.57 8.19
N ARG A 445 13.54 -14.75 8.59
CA ARG A 445 12.40 -14.03 8.01
C ARG A 445 12.52 -12.53 8.22
N ALA A 446 12.80 -12.08 9.45
CA ALA A 446 12.94 -10.67 9.77
C ALA A 446 14.08 -10.02 8.96
N GLU A 447 15.23 -10.69 8.86
CA GLU A 447 16.38 -10.24 8.07
C GLU A 447 16.07 -10.17 6.57
N THR A 448 15.36 -11.17 6.04
CA THR A 448 14.91 -11.17 4.64
C THR A 448 14.00 -9.98 4.36
N LEU A 449 12.99 -9.74 5.22
CA LEU A 449 12.11 -8.58 5.09
C LEU A 449 12.89 -7.26 5.18
N ASP A 450 13.83 -7.15 6.13
CA ASP A 450 14.68 -5.97 6.30
C ASP A 450 15.51 -5.66 5.06
N ILE A 451 16.09 -6.68 4.41
CA ILE A 451 16.88 -6.53 3.19
C ILE A 451 15.99 -6.01 2.05
N HIS A 452 14.81 -6.60 1.86
CA HIS A 452 13.90 -6.21 0.79
C HIS A 452 13.34 -4.79 0.98
N MET A 453 13.02 -4.41 2.23
CA MET A 453 12.58 -3.06 2.56
C MET A 453 13.70 -2.03 2.40
N ASN A 454 14.94 -2.39 2.78
CA ASN A 454 16.11 -1.54 2.55
C ASN A 454 16.36 -1.34 1.05
N ASP A 455 16.27 -2.39 0.24
CA ASP A 455 16.39 -2.28 -1.21
C ASP A 455 15.33 -1.34 -1.80
N SER A 456 14.08 -1.45 -1.34
CA SER A 456 12.99 -0.56 -1.73
C SER A 456 13.29 0.90 -1.39
N ASN A 457 13.68 1.17 -0.14
CA ASN A 457 14.00 2.52 0.31
C ASN A 457 15.26 3.06 -0.36
N TRP A 458 16.28 2.25 -0.58
CA TRP A 458 17.50 2.62 -1.30
C TRP A 458 17.20 3.07 -2.73
N LYS A 459 16.42 2.29 -3.49
CA LYS A 459 15.99 2.64 -4.85
C LYS A 459 15.22 3.96 -4.88
N LYS A 460 14.41 4.24 -3.85
CA LYS A 460 13.68 5.51 -3.74
C LYS A 460 14.62 6.68 -3.43
N LEU A 461 15.59 6.48 -2.54
CA LEU A 461 16.59 7.50 -2.21
C LEU A 461 17.43 7.88 -3.45
N LEU A 462 17.87 6.90 -4.24
CA LEU A 462 18.59 7.15 -5.49
C LEU A 462 17.79 8.01 -6.48
N ASN A 463 16.46 7.83 -6.52
CA ASN A 463 15.59 8.54 -7.46
C ASN A 463 14.90 9.77 -6.86
N ILE A 464 15.24 10.16 -5.63
CA ILE A 464 14.45 11.15 -4.88
C ILE A 464 14.44 12.52 -5.56
N VAL A 465 15.58 12.96 -6.09
CA VAL A 465 15.71 14.26 -6.77
C VAL A 465 14.85 14.32 -8.02
N LEU A 466 14.88 13.26 -8.83
CA LEU A 466 14.08 13.15 -10.05
C LEU A 466 12.59 13.09 -9.71
N SER A 467 12.21 12.29 -8.71
CA SER A 467 10.83 12.20 -8.22
C SER A 467 10.31 13.56 -7.75
N LEU A 468 11.08 14.28 -6.94
CA LEU A 468 10.72 15.60 -6.45
C LEU A 468 10.58 16.62 -7.58
N SER A 469 11.48 16.60 -8.57
CA SER A 469 11.44 17.50 -9.72
C SER A 469 10.18 17.27 -10.56
N LYS A 470 9.84 16.01 -10.84
CA LYS A 470 8.59 15.64 -11.53
C LYS A 470 7.36 16.09 -10.73
N LYS A 471 7.32 15.82 -9.42
CA LYS A 471 6.22 16.23 -8.53
C LYS A 471 6.07 17.76 -8.50
N TYR A 472 7.17 18.50 -8.51
CA TYR A 472 7.15 19.97 -8.55
C TYR A 472 6.50 20.49 -9.84
N VAL A 473 6.87 19.95 -11.00
CA VAL A 473 6.24 20.34 -12.28
C VAL A 473 4.74 20.00 -12.30
N LYS A 474 4.35 18.80 -11.83
CA LYS A 474 2.93 18.41 -11.68
C LYS A 474 2.20 19.38 -10.74
N ALA A 475 2.82 19.78 -9.63
CA ALA A 475 2.25 20.72 -8.68
C ALA A 475 2.06 22.12 -9.27
N LEU A 476 2.97 22.61 -10.12
CA LEU A 476 2.78 23.91 -10.81
C LEU A 476 1.52 23.93 -11.68
N GLY A 477 1.29 22.86 -12.45
CA GLY A 477 0.04 22.69 -13.21
C GLY A 477 -1.18 22.61 -12.31
N GLY A 478 -1.10 21.82 -11.22
CA GLY A 478 -2.19 21.68 -10.25
C GLY A 478 -2.57 22.98 -9.54
N VAL A 479 -1.59 23.85 -9.25
CA VAL A 479 -1.83 25.18 -8.66
C VAL A 479 -2.65 26.05 -9.62
N GLN A 480 -2.29 26.09 -10.90
CA GLN A 480 -3.04 26.83 -11.90
C GLN A 480 -4.48 26.32 -12.00
N MET A 481 -4.66 25.01 -12.19
CA MET A 481 -5.99 24.39 -12.33
C MET A 481 -6.88 24.65 -11.10
N SER A 482 -6.31 24.50 -9.90
CA SER A 482 -7.04 24.70 -8.65
C SER A 482 -7.39 26.18 -8.42
N ALA A 483 -6.51 27.11 -8.80
CA ALA A 483 -6.77 28.54 -8.72
C ALA A 483 -7.91 28.96 -9.66
N GLU A 484 -7.90 28.49 -10.91
CA GLU A 484 -8.96 28.76 -11.89
C GLU A 484 -10.31 28.19 -11.44
N ALA A 485 -10.33 26.94 -10.96
CA ALA A 485 -11.54 26.30 -10.43
C ALA A 485 -12.09 27.06 -9.21
N PHE A 486 -11.21 27.46 -8.28
CA PHE A 486 -11.60 28.24 -7.10
C PHE A 486 -12.16 29.61 -7.49
N GLU A 487 -11.53 30.33 -8.42
CA GLU A 487 -12.01 31.62 -8.90
C GLU A 487 -13.39 31.49 -9.56
N ASN A 488 -13.60 30.45 -10.37
CA ASN A 488 -14.89 30.19 -11.01
C ASN A 488 -16.00 29.92 -9.99
N ILE A 489 -15.72 29.14 -8.93
CA ILE A 489 -16.67 28.93 -7.84
C ILE A 489 -16.96 30.25 -7.10
N CYS A 490 -15.93 31.05 -6.82
CA CYS A 490 -16.10 32.35 -6.17
C CYS A 490 -16.92 33.34 -7.00
N LYS A 491 -16.78 33.34 -8.33
CA LYS A 491 -17.61 34.16 -9.25
C LYS A 491 -19.09 33.82 -9.17
N GLY A 492 -19.42 32.56 -8.88
CA GLY A 492 -20.80 32.09 -8.70
C GLY A 492 -21.42 32.39 -7.32
N ALA A 493 -20.62 32.85 -6.35
CA ALA A 493 -21.07 33.05 -4.97
C ALA A 493 -21.16 34.54 -4.60
N SER A 494 -22.08 34.89 -3.70
CA SER A 494 -22.15 36.27 -3.20
C SER A 494 -20.99 36.56 -2.23
N LYS A 495 -20.55 37.82 -2.15
CA LYS A 495 -19.51 38.23 -1.18
C LYS A 495 -19.89 37.88 0.26
N LYS A 496 -21.18 37.94 0.59
CA LYS A 496 -21.70 37.58 1.91
C LYS A 496 -21.52 36.09 2.18
N ASP A 497 -21.79 35.24 1.20
CA ASP A 497 -21.66 33.78 1.33
C ASP A 497 -20.20 33.37 1.48
N ILE A 498 -19.30 33.97 0.68
CA ILE A 498 -17.85 33.74 0.78
C ILE A 498 -17.33 34.07 2.18
N ILE A 499 -17.70 35.24 2.73
CA ILE A 499 -17.27 35.64 4.08
C ILE A 499 -17.87 34.72 5.15
N THR A 500 -19.14 34.34 5.01
CA THR A 500 -19.84 33.47 5.96
C THR A 500 -19.21 32.08 5.97
N TRP A 501 -18.99 31.51 4.79
CA TRP A 501 -18.33 30.23 4.60
C TRP A 501 -16.90 30.23 5.13
N GLY A 502 -16.09 31.25 4.78
CA GLY A 502 -14.71 31.34 5.25
C GLY A 502 -14.59 31.40 6.78
N ARG A 503 -15.55 32.02 7.48
CA ARG A 503 -15.60 32.00 8.95
C ARG A 503 -16.00 30.63 9.50
N ALA A 504 -16.98 29.98 8.88
CA ALA A 504 -17.41 28.64 9.27
C ALA A 504 -16.29 27.61 9.07
N GLU A 505 -15.59 27.69 7.95
CA GLU A 505 -14.43 26.86 7.60
C GLU A 505 -13.30 27.02 8.60
N ALA A 506 -12.88 28.25 8.89
CA ALA A 506 -11.84 28.53 9.87
C ALA A 506 -12.20 28.01 11.28
N ALA A 507 -13.47 28.18 11.69
CA ALA A 507 -13.96 27.66 12.97
C ALA A 507 -13.98 26.12 13.00
N ALA A 508 -14.33 25.47 11.89
CA ALA A 508 -14.32 24.02 11.77
C ALA A 508 -12.90 23.46 11.86
N GLN A 509 -11.95 24.02 11.12
CA GLN A 509 -10.54 23.60 11.17
C GLN A 509 -9.92 23.79 12.55
N ALA A 510 -10.17 24.94 13.20
CA ALA A 510 -9.69 25.19 14.57
C ALA A 510 -10.29 24.21 15.60
N GLY A 511 -11.52 23.74 15.36
CA GLY A 511 -12.21 22.75 16.20
C GLY A 511 -11.84 21.29 15.92
N ARG A 512 -11.21 20.99 14.77
CA ARG A 512 -11.02 19.64 14.22
C ARG A 512 -10.42 18.65 15.21
N LEU A 513 -9.33 19.03 15.89
CA LEU A 513 -8.61 18.15 16.82
C LEU A 513 -9.42 17.83 18.08
N LYS A 514 -10.29 18.74 18.51
CA LYS A 514 -11.12 18.58 19.71
C LYS A 514 -12.41 17.82 19.40
N ASP A 515 -13.01 18.11 18.26
CA ASP A 515 -14.28 17.56 17.82
C ASP A 515 -14.28 17.45 16.29
N ILE A 516 -14.04 16.24 15.80
CA ILE A 516 -13.96 15.97 14.36
C ILE A 516 -15.28 16.25 13.64
N THR A 517 -16.42 16.22 14.33
CA THR A 517 -17.75 16.47 13.74
C THR A 517 -17.91 17.91 13.24
N LYS A 518 -17.04 18.83 13.68
CA LYS A 518 -17.00 20.20 13.14
C LYS A 518 -16.71 20.25 11.65
N MET A 519 -16.05 19.22 11.12
CA MET A 519 -15.76 19.12 9.69
C MET A 519 -17.00 18.83 8.84
N ASP A 520 -18.14 18.45 9.44
CA ASP A 520 -19.39 18.13 8.72
C ASP A 520 -19.92 19.29 7.87
N ILE A 521 -19.41 20.51 8.08
CA ILE A 521 -19.67 21.65 7.19
C ILE A 521 -19.35 21.33 5.73
N TYR A 522 -18.34 20.49 5.47
CA TYR A 522 -17.91 20.09 4.12
C TYR A 522 -18.83 19.03 3.50
N GLY A 523 -19.75 18.47 4.29
CA GLY A 523 -20.79 17.59 3.79
C GLY A 523 -21.84 18.37 2.99
N PRO A 524 -22.42 17.77 1.94
CA PRO A 524 -23.50 18.40 1.21
C PRO A 524 -24.71 18.60 2.15
N SER A 525 -25.16 19.84 2.29
CA SER A 525 -26.45 20.12 2.91
C SER A 525 -27.55 19.82 1.89
N ILE A 526 -27.87 18.53 1.75
CA ILE A 526 -29.04 18.10 0.98
C ILE A 526 -30.23 18.45 1.88
N LYS A 527 -30.97 19.51 1.52
CA LYS A 527 -32.31 19.67 2.08
C LYS A 527 -33.09 18.44 1.65
N ASP A 528 -33.58 17.67 2.62
CA ASP A 528 -34.46 16.56 2.34
C ASP A 528 -35.54 17.04 1.38
N ALA A 529 -35.63 16.39 0.22
CA ALA A 529 -36.73 16.66 -0.68
C ALA A 529 -38.02 16.41 0.10
N PRO A 530 -39.04 17.26 -0.02
CA PRO A 530 -40.28 17.05 0.71
C PRO A 530 -40.80 15.65 0.36
N THR A 531 -41.14 14.87 1.38
CA THR A 531 -41.64 13.51 1.20
C THR A 531 -42.90 13.53 0.32
N LYS A 532 -43.22 12.40 -0.31
CA LYS A 532 -44.48 12.25 -1.09
C LYS A 532 -45.70 12.68 -0.28
N ALA A 533 -45.72 12.40 1.03
CA ALA A 533 -46.78 12.82 1.95
C ALA A 533 -46.79 14.34 2.17
N GLU A 534 -45.64 14.97 2.40
CA GLU A 534 -45.53 16.43 2.55
C GLU A 534 -45.90 17.16 1.26
N LEU A 535 -45.48 16.66 0.09
CA LEU A 535 -45.90 17.19 -1.21
C LEU A 535 -47.42 17.05 -1.42
N GLN A 536 -48.00 15.92 -1.03
CA GLN A 536 -49.45 15.71 -1.12
C GLN A 536 -50.22 16.68 -0.21
N ILE A 537 -49.73 16.91 1.01
CA ILE A 537 -50.30 17.93 1.92
C ILE A 537 -50.14 19.32 1.31
N GLN A 538 -48.96 19.68 0.81
CA GLN A 538 -48.72 20.99 0.17
C GLN A 538 -49.63 21.20 -1.04
N LEU A 539 -49.84 20.19 -1.89
CA LEU A 539 -50.72 20.30 -3.05
C LEU A 539 -52.18 20.45 -2.63
N THR A 540 -52.62 19.67 -1.64
CA THR A 540 -53.99 19.75 -1.09
C THR A 540 -54.24 21.11 -0.43
N VAL A 541 -53.31 21.60 0.40
CA VAL A 541 -53.45 22.86 1.15
C VAL A 541 -53.19 24.09 0.28
N ASN A 542 -52.29 24.06 -0.69
CA ASN A 542 -51.94 25.27 -1.46
C ASN A 542 -52.66 25.37 -2.81
N LYS A 543 -53.05 24.25 -3.42
CA LYS A 543 -53.70 24.24 -4.75
C LYS A 543 -55.17 23.84 -4.73
N GLU A 544 -55.65 23.13 -3.69
CA GLU A 544 -57.05 22.70 -3.58
C GLU A 544 -57.87 23.50 -2.53
N SER A 545 -57.25 24.47 -1.84
CA SER A 545 -57.92 25.31 -0.83
C SER A 545 -58.78 26.45 -1.38
N GLY A 546 -58.79 26.67 -2.69
CA GLY A 546 -59.74 27.57 -3.34
C GLY A 546 -61.13 26.94 -3.46
N ASN A 547 -62.18 27.76 -3.62
CA ASN A 547 -63.56 27.32 -3.97
C ASN A 547 -63.66 26.70 -5.40
N GLY A 548 -62.61 26.04 -5.88
CA GLY A 548 -62.60 25.29 -7.12
C GLY A 548 -63.39 23.98 -6.98
N PRO A 549 -63.98 23.47 -8.07
CA PRO A 549 -64.86 22.29 -8.04
C PRO A 549 -64.11 20.96 -7.86
N ILE A 550 -62.77 20.95 -7.83
CA ILE A 550 -61.95 19.73 -7.79
C ILE A 550 -61.17 19.73 -6.47
N ARG A 551 -61.57 18.85 -5.54
CA ARG A 551 -60.87 18.54 -4.29
C ARG A 551 -60.44 17.07 -4.30
N GLY A 552 -59.26 16.76 -3.78
CA GLY A 552 -58.72 15.40 -3.70
C GLY A 552 -57.94 14.94 -4.93
N SER A 553 -57.67 15.82 -5.90
CA SER A 553 -56.86 15.50 -7.09
C SER A 553 -55.43 15.07 -6.77
N ALA A 554 -54.80 15.69 -5.76
CA ALA A 554 -53.49 15.28 -5.27
C ALA A 554 -53.51 13.86 -4.69
N SER A 555 -54.57 13.51 -3.95
CA SER A 555 -54.76 12.15 -3.44
C SER A 555 -55.05 11.15 -4.55
N TRP A 556 -55.81 11.55 -5.56
CA TRP A 556 -56.14 10.70 -6.71
C TRP A 556 -54.91 10.39 -7.56
N ILE A 557 -54.06 11.38 -7.84
CA ILE A 557 -52.78 11.19 -8.55
C ILE A 557 -51.83 10.32 -7.72
N SER A 558 -51.71 10.57 -6.41
CA SER A 558 -50.87 9.77 -5.51
C SER A 558 -51.28 8.29 -5.49
N ASN A 559 -52.59 8.03 -5.46
CA ASN A 559 -53.15 6.68 -5.57
C ASN A 559 -52.88 6.07 -6.96
N GLY A 560 -53.04 6.83 -8.05
CA GLY A 560 -52.72 6.38 -9.40
C GLY A 560 -51.25 5.97 -9.56
N MET A 561 -50.33 6.77 -9.03
CA MET A 561 -48.89 6.43 -9.01
C MET A 561 -48.63 5.16 -8.19
N ARG A 562 -49.29 5.01 -7.03
CA ARG A 562 -49.15 3.80 -6.19
C ARG A 562 -49.68 2.55 -6.88
N ILE A 563 -50.78 2.65 -7.62
CA ILE A 563 -51.30 1.56 -8.46
C ILE A 563 -50.25 1.18 -9.51
N GLN A 564 -49.63 2.16 -10.17
CA GLN A 564 -48.59 1.94 -11.17
C GLN A 564 -47.33 1.30 -10.57
N GLU A 565 -46.87 1.75 -9.40
CA GLU A 565 -45.76 1.15 -8.65
C GLU A 565 -46.04 -0.34 -8.38
N VAL A 566 -47.22 -0.67 -7.84
CA VAL A 566 -47.61 -2.06 -7.54
C VAL A 566 -47.74 -2.90 -8.81
N GLN A 567 -48.22 -2.32 -9.93
CA GLN A 567 -48.25 -3.00 -11.24
C GLN A 567 -46.83 -3.32 -11.75
N LEU A 568 -45.88 -2.39 -11.60
CA LEU A 568 -44.49 -2.59 -12.00
C LEU A 568 -43.79 -3.63 -11.14
N GLU A 569 -44.00 -3.62 -9.83
CA GLU A 569 -43.51 -4.64 -8.90
C GLU A 569 -44.06 -6.02 -9.27
N LEU A 570 -45.37 -6.12 -9.51
CA LEU A 570 -46.00 -7.37 -9.94
C LEU A 570 -45.43 -7.87 -11.26
N ALA A 571 -45.22 -6.99 -12.25
CA ALA A 571 -44.61 -7.35 -13.53
C ALA A 571 -43.15 -7.82 -13.36
N ALA A 572 -42.38 -7.18 -12.47
CA ALA A 572 -41.01 -7.60 -12.16
C ALA A 572 -40.98 -8.98 -11.47
N GLU A 573 -41.85 -9.22 -10.50
CA GLU A 573 -41.97 -10.53 -9.84
C GLU A 573 -42.44 -11.62 -10.80
N ILE A 574 -43.34 -11.30 -11.73
CA ILE A 574 -43.73 -12.24 -12.79
C ILE A 574 -42.56 -12.59 -13.71
N ARG A 575 -41.75 -11.61 -14.11
CA ARG A 575 -40.55 -11.84 -14.95
C ARG A 575 -39.48 -12.70 -14.25
N LYS A 576 -39.38 -12.63 -12.92
CA LYS A 576 -38.45 -13.45 -12.12
C LYS A 576 -38.92 -14.89 -11.89
N LEU A 577 -40.14 -15.23 -12.30
CA LEU A 577 -40.61 -16.60 -12.23
C LEU A 577 -39.93 -17.44 -13.31
N GLY A 578 -38.99 -18.29 -12.89
CA GLY A 578 -38.48 -19.35 -13.76
C GLY A 578 -39.57 -20.37 -14.15
N CYS A 579 -39.21 -21.37 -14.97
CA CYS A 579 -40.16 -22.32 -15.57
C CYS A 579 -40.99 -23.17 -14.59
N ARG A 580 -40.67 -23.19 -13.28
CA ARG A 580 -41.42 -23.92 -12.24
C ARG A 580 -41.59 -23.09 -10.94
N PRO A 581 -42.60 -22.20 -10.86
CA PRO A 581 -42.91 -21.47 -9.65
C PRO A 581 -43.38 -22.36 -8.51
N THR A 582 -43.01 -22.03 -7.26
CA THR A 582 -43.60 -22.65 -6.07
C THR A 582 -45.04 -22.16 -5.85
N ALA A 583 -45.86 -22.95 -5.16
CA ALA A 583 -47.26 -22.60 -4.85
C ALA A 583 -47.37 -21.29 -4.06
N ALA A 584 -46.44 -21.03 -3.13
CA ALA A 584 -46.39 -19.78 -2.37
C ALA A 584 -46.17 -18.55 -3.27
N LYS A 585 -45.29 -18.64 -4.27
CA LYS A 585 -45.07 -17.55 -5.24
C LYS A 585 -46.30 -17.29 -6.08
N ARG A 586 -47.02 -18.34 -6.49
CA ARG A 586 -48.30 -18.21 -7.24
C ARG A 586 -49.39 -17.54 -6.40
N ASN A 587 -49.52 -17.90 -5.12
CA ASN A 587 -50.50 -17.28 -4.23
C ASN A 587 -50.20 -15.79 -4.00
N ASN A 588 -48.93 -15.41 -3.79
CA ASN A 588 -48.54 -14.00 -3.64
C ASN A 588 -48.85 -13.15 -4.88
N ILE A 589 -48.69 -13.70 -6.08
CA ILE A 589 -49.05 -13.02 -7.34
C ILE A 589 -50.55 -12.81 -7.41
N GLU A 590 -51.34 -13.83 -7.06
CA GLU A 590 -52.80 -13.71 -7.10
C GLU A 590 -53.33 -12.75 -6.03
N ASP A 591 -52.70 -12.71 -4.85
CA ASP A 591 -52.99 -11.72 -3.82
C ASP A 591 -52.65 -10.30 -4.27
N CYS A 592 -51.51 -10.09 -4.93
CA CYS A 592 -51.17 -8.78 -5.52
C CYS A 592 -52.15 -8.38 -6.63
N ARG A 593 -52.57 -9.32 -7.49
CA ARG A 593 -53.59 -9.07 -8.52
C ARG A 593 -54.96 -8.74 -7.93
N ARG A 594 -55.31 -9.34 -6.79
CA ARG A 594 -56.56 -9.01 -6.08
C ARG A 594 -56.50 -7.60 -5.50
N ARG A 595 -55.40 -7.23 -4.84
CA ARG A 595 -55.17 -5.86 -4.31
C ARG A 595 -55.14 -4.75 -5.36
N LEU A 596 -54.91 -5.07 -6.64
CA LEU A 596 -54.98 -4.12 -7.75
C LEU A 596 -56.39 -4.00 -8.37
N ARG A 597 -57.30 -4.92 -8.02
CA ARG A 597 -58.69 -4.96 -8.50
C ARG A 597 -59.66 -4.33 -7.50
N ASP A 598 -59.35 -4.43 -6.21
CA ASP A 598 -60.02 -3.75 -5.10
C ASP A 598 -59.45 -2.34 -4.92
#